data_AF-A0A178MP75-F1
#
_entry.id   AF-A0A178MP75-F1
#
_cell.length_a   1.000
_cell.length_b   1.000
_cell.length_c   1.000
_cell.angle_alpha   90.00
_cell.angle_beta   90.00
_cell.angle_gamma   90.00
#
_symmetry.space_group_name_H-M   'P 1'
#
loop_
_entity.id
_entity.type
_entity.pdbx_description
1 polymer ?
#
loop_
_entity_poly.entity_id
_entity_poly.type
_entity_poly.pdbx_seq_one_letter_code
_entity_poly.pdbx_strand_id
1 'polypeptide(L)'
;MSRVVPPAIPAGLEGLLGRFIAEMEADLATLQSMVESGDDGLPEHLHAMRGKCAMFGEDILFAELSAIDVGGRPSPERLAVIAARVADLASLDISPDA
;
A
#
# COMPACT_ATOMS: atom_id res chain seq x y z
N MET A 1 5.86 12.33 -18.43
CA MET A 1 6.49 11.65 -17.28
C MET A 1 5.63 11.96 -16.07
N SER A 2 4.87 10.98 -15.57
CA SER A 2 4.10 11.19 -14.34
C SER A 2 5.09 11.28 -13.19
N ARG A 3 5.06 12.38 -12.44
CA ARG A 3 5.97 12.57 -11.30
C ARG A 3 5.41 11.72 -10.16
N VAL A 4 6.14 10.69 -9.73
CA VAL A 4 5.75 9.90 -8.55
C VAL A 4 5.64 10.86 -7.37
N VAL A 5 4.46 10.91 -6.74
CA VAL A 5 4.23 11.71 -5.55
C VAL A 5 4.67 10.88 -4.34
N PRO A 6 5.69 11.30 -3.58
CA PRO A 6 6.07 10.59 -2.36
C PRO A 6 4.98 10.76 -1.28
N PRO A 7 4.86 9.80 -0.34
CA PRO A 7 3.97 9.95 0.80
C PRO A 7 4.30 11.19 1.63
N ALA A 8 3.30 11.76 2.30
CA ALA A 8 3.51 12.85 3.25
C ALA A 8 3.98 12.28 4.60
N ILE A 9 5.22 11.75 4.61
CA ILE A 9 5.77 11.01 5.76
C ILE A 9 5.78 11.90 7.02
N PRO A 10 5.18 11.44 8.13
CA PRO A 10 5.27 12.15 9.40
C PRO A 10 6.71 12.24 9.91
N ALA A 11 7.01 13.34 10.60
CA ALA A 11 8.34 13.57 11.18
C ALA A 11 8.78 12.42 12.11
N GLY A 12 9.99 11.91 11.91
CA GLY A 12 10.57 10.81 12.67
C GLY A 12 10.34 9.42 12.07
N LEU A 13 9.62 9.31 10.94
CA LEU A 13 9.40 8.04 10.22
C LEU A 13 10.19 7.96 8.90
N GLU A 14 10.96 8.99 8.54
CA GLU A 14 11.67 9.08 7.26
C GLU A 14 12.64 7.90 7.07
N GLY A 15 13.40 7.56 8.11
CA GLY A 15 14.31 6.41 8.10
C GLY A 15 13.62 5.04 8.05
N LEU A 16 12.29 4.99 8.22
CA LEU A 16 11.49 3.77 8.12
C LEU A 16 10.77 3.66 6.77
N LEU A 17 10.88 4.63 5.88
CA LEU A 17 10.20 4.64 4.59
C LEU A 17 10.54 3.40 3.75
N GLY A 18 11.82 3.02 3.67
CA GLY A 18 12.22 1.81 2.95
C GLY A 18 11.60 0.53 3.53
N ARG A 19 11.45 0.46 4.85
CA ARG A 19 10.78 -0.66 5.51
C ARG A 19 9.28 -0.68 5.21
N PHE A 20 8.62 0.48 5.27
CA PHE A 20 7.20 0.60 4.91
C PHE A 20 6.94 0.12 3.49
N ILE A 21 7.80 0.51 2.53
CA ILE A 21 7.66 0.12 1.13
C ILE A 21 7.81 -1.40 0.96
N ALA A 22 8.84 -2.00 1.57
CA ALA A 22 9.01 -3.45 1.55
C ALA A 22 7.82 -4.20 2.19
N GLU A 23 7.24 -3.65 3.26
CA GLU A 23 6.03 -4.19 3.88
C GLU A 23 4.81 -4.06 2.95
N MET A 24 4.67 -2.98 2.19
CA MET A 24 3.59 -2.81 1.19
C MET A 24 3.72 -3.77 0.01
N GLU A 25 4.93 -4.06 -0.46
CA GLU A 25 5.18 -5.07 -1.48
C GLU A 25 4.78 -6.48 -1.00
N ALA A 26 5.17 -6.83 0.23
CA ALA A 26 4.78 -8.10 0.84
C ALA A 26 3.26 -8.19 1.05
N ASP A 27 2.64 -7.14 1.60
CA ASP A 27 1.20 -7.09 1.83
C ASP A 27 0.40 -7.19 0.52
N LEU A 28 0.90 -6.60 -0.58
CA LEU A 28 0.29 -6.72 -1.91
C LEU A 28 0.30 -8.16 -2.43
N ALA A 29 1.44 -8.86 -2.30
CA ALA A 29 1.54 -10.26 -2.70
C ALA A 29 0.57 -11.15 -1.90
N THR A 30 0.48 -10.91 -0.59
CA THR A 30 -0.50 -11.58 0.28
C THR A 30 -1.93 -11.25 -0.12
N LEU A 31 -2.24 -9.97 -0.39
CA LEU A 31 -3.57 -9.53 -0.82
C LEU A 31 -4.00 -10.24 -2.10
N GLN A 32 -3.12 -10.34 -3.11
CA GLN A 32 -3.40 -11.05 -4.36
C GLN A 32 -3.70 -12.53 -4.11
N SER A 33 -2.88 -13.20 -3.29
CA SER A 33 -3.07 -14.60 -2.92
C SER A 33 -4.41 -14.84 -2.21
N MET A 34 -4.78 -13.98 -1.26
CA MET A 34 -6.06 -14.06 -0.54
C MET A 34 -7.26 -13.85 -1.47
N VAL A 35 -7.13 -12.94 -2.44
CA VAL A 35 -8.13 -12.73 -3.49
C VAL A 35 -8.21 -13.95 -4.40
N GLU A 36 -7.13 -14.65 -4.71
CA GLU A 36 -7.23 -15.87 -5.52
C GLU A 36 -7.86 -17.04 -4.74
N SER A 37 -7.48 -17.21 -3.48
CA SER A 37 -7.85 -18.38 -2.68
C SER A 37 -9.26 -18.35 -2.11
N GLY A 38 -9.88 -17.18 -1.99
CA GLY A 38 -11.16 -17.07 -1.29
C GLY A 38 -11.03 -16.76 0.20
N ASP A 39 -9.88 -16.28 0.66
CA ASP A 39 -9.58 -16.18 2.09
C ASP A 39 -10.52 -15.22 2.85
N ASP A 40 -11.13 -15.73 3.93
CA ASP A 40 -12.05 -14.97 4.80
C ASP A 40 -11.33 -13.94 5.68
N GLY A 41 -10.01 -14.04 5.85
CA GLY A 41 -9.17 -13.05 6.54
C GLY A 41 -8.92 -11.76 5.75
N LEU A 42 -9.43 -11.68 4.51
CA LEU A 42 -9.21 -10.55 3.61
C LEU A 42 -9.57 -9.18 4.23
N PRO A 43 -10.70 -9.01 4.97
CA PRO A 43 -11.04 -7.73 5.58
C PRO A 43 -10.02 -7.28 6.64
N GLU A 44 -9.50 -8.21 7.45
CA GLU A 44 -8.51 -7.90 8.48
C GLU A 44 -7.18 -7.47 7.85
N HIS A 45 -6.76 -8.16 6.78
CA HIS A 45 -5.56 -7.79 6.03
C HIS A 45 -5.68 -6.39 5.41
N LEU A 46 -6.82 -6.09 4.76
CA LEU A 46 -7.11 -4.75 4.23
C LEU A 46 -7.09 -3.68 5.33
N HIS A 47 -7.68 -3.97 6.50
CA HIS A 47 -7.64 -3.07 7.66
C HIS A 47 -6.20 -2.79 8.12
N ALA A 48 -5.38 -3.83 8.25
CA ALA A 48 -3.98 -3.69 8.65
C ALA A 48 -3.17 -2.84 7.63
N MET A 49 -3.32 -3.10 6.33
CA MET A 49 -2.67 -2.31 5.28
C MET A 49 -3.08 -0.83 5.35
N ARG A 50 -4.37 -0.55 5.55
CA ARG A 50 -4.89 0.83 5.72
C ARG A 50 -4.26 1.51 6.93
N GLY A 51 -4.14 0.81 8.05
CA GLY A 51 -3.50 1.33 9.26
C GLY A 51 -2.05 1.75 9.01
N LYS A 52 -1.28 0.95 8.27
CA LYS A 52 0.09 1.30 7.87
C LYS A 52 0.11 2.52 6.96
N CYS A 53 -0.75 2.57 5.94
CA CYS A 53 -0.84 3.73 5.04
C CYS A 53 -1.17 5.02 5.79
N ALA A 54 -2.12 4.98 6.74
CA ALA A 54 -2.45 6.12 7.58
C ALA A 54 -1.27 6.54 8.48
N MET A 55 -0.53 5.58 9.03
CA MET A 55 0.67 5.86 9.85
C MET A 55 1.78 6.55 9.05
N PHE A 56 1.96 6.20 7.78
CA PHE A 56 3.00 6.75 6.91
C PHE A 56 2.54 7.91 6.03
N GLY A 57 1.31 8.41 6.19
CA GLY A 57 0.79 9.52 5.38
C GLY A 57 0.68 9.18 3.89
N GLU A 58 0.43 7.92 3.57
CA GLU A 58 0.24 7.43 2.20
C GLU A 58 -1.24 7.44 1.83
N ASP A 59 -1.74 8.64 1.53
CA ASP A 59 -3.18 8.91 1.33
C ASP A 59 -3.78 8.18 0.11
N ILE A 60 -2.98 7.95 -0.94
CA ILE A 60 -3.44 7.32 -2.17
C ILE A 60 -3.77 5.85 -1.92
N LEU A 61 -2.84 5.07 -1.36
CA LEU A 61 -3.14 3.67 -0.99
C LEU A 61 -4.23 3.60 0.07
N PHE A 62 -4.23 4.52 1.05
CA PHE A 62 -5.29 4.55 2.06
C PHE A 62 -6.68 4.69 1.42
N ALA A 63 -6.84 5.57 0.43
CA ALA A 63 -8.11 5.78 -0.26
C ALA A 63 -8.53 4.53 -1.07
N GLU A 64 -7.61 3.95 -1.85
CA GLU A 64 -7.89 2.76 -2.67
C GLU A 64 -8.29 1.56 -1.80
N LEU A 65 -7.55 1.31 -0.72
CA LEU A 65 -7.85 0.23 0.23
C LEU A 65 -9.17 0.48 0.97
N SER A 66 -9.47 1.73 1.35
CA SER A 66 -10.74 2.09 1.99
C SER A 66 -11.94 1.86 1.06
N ALA A 67 -11.76 2.08 -0.25
CA ALA A 67 -12.83 1.85 -1.22
C ALA A 67 -13.12 0.35 -1.46
N ILE A 68 -12.18 -0.54 -1.13
CA ILE A 68 -12.38 -2.00 -1.16
C ILE A 68 -13.16 -2.46 0.08
N ASP A 69 -12.75 -2.00 1.26
CA ASP A 69 -13.33 -2.43 2.54
C ASP A 69 -14.85 -2.17 2.61
N VAL A 70 -15.33 -1.10 1.96
CA VAL A 70 -16.77 -0.77 1.86
C VAL A 70 -17.51 -1.64 0.83
N GLY A 71 -16.80 -2.22 -0.14
CA GLY A 71 -17.35 -2.94 -1.30
C GLY A 71 -17.11 -4.46 -1.32
N GLY A 72 -16.40 -5.01 -0.34
CA GLY A 72 -16.06 -6.43 -0.25
C GLY A 72 -14.77 -6.78 -1.01
N ARG A 73 -14.80 -7.85 -1.81
CA ARG A 73 -13.61 -8.35 -2.51
C ARG A 73 -13.18 -7.39 -3.64
N PRO A 74 -11.89 -7.04 -3.75
CA PRO A 74 -11.43 -6.09 -4.77
C PRO A 74 -11.58 -6.67 -6.19
N SER A 75 -11.91 -5.79 -7.14
CA SER A 75 -11.87 -6.15 -8.56
C SER A 75 -10.41 -6.23 -9.07
N PRO A 76 -10.16 -6.97 -10.16
CA PRO A 76 -8.83 -7.02 -10.78
C PRO A 76 -8.28 -5.64 -11.17
N GLU A 77 -9.13 -4.75 -11.68
CA GLU A 77 -8.76 -3.37 -12.03
C GLU A 77 -8.25 -2.60 -10.81
N ARG A 78 -8.93 -2.75 -9.66
CA ARG A 78 -8.51 -2.05 -8.43
C ARG A 78 -7.24 -2.64 -7.83
N LEU A 79 -7.06 -3.97 -7.91
CA LEU A 79 -5.79 -4.60 -7.55
C LEU A 79 -4.65 -4.08 -8.43
N ALA A 80 -4.88 -3.85 -9.72
CA ALA A 80 -3.87 -3.28 -10.61
C ALA A 80 -3.51 -1.84 -10.23
N VAL A 81 -4.48 -1.02 -9.79
CA VAL A 81 -4.23 0.35 -9.29
C VAL A 81 -3.36 0.32 -8.03
N ILE A 82 -3.69 -0.54 -7.06
CA ILE A 82 -2.90 -0.71 -5.84
C ILE A 82 -1.49 -1.20 -6.18
N ALA A 83 -1.38 -2.20 -7.05
CA ALA A 83 -0.08 -2.73 -7.47
C ALA A 83 0.79 -1.67 -8.16
N ALA A 84 0.21 -0.86 -9.05
CA ALA A 84 0.91 0.23 -9.71
C ALA A 84 1.42 1.26 -8.70
N ARG A 85 0.60 1.61 -7.69
CA ARG A 85 1.02 2.55 -6.66
C ARG A 85 2.12 1.99 -5.76
N VAL A 86 2.06 0.71 -5.39
CA VAL A 86 3.15 0.06 -4.63
C VAL A 86 4.44 0.04 -5.44
N ALA A 87 4.38 -0.24 -6.75
CA ALA A 87 5.54 -0.19 -7.64
C ALA A 87 6.12 1.24 -7.78
N ASP A 88 5.25 2.26 -7.87
CA ASP A 88 5.67 3.65 -7.87
C ASP A 88 6.43 4.00 -6.58
N LEU A 89 5.94 3.55 -5.42
CA LEU A 89 6.63 3.74 -4.14
C LEU A 89 7.99 3.03 -4.10
N ALA A 90 8.08 1.80 -4.61
CA ALA A 90 9.33 1.04 -4.71
C ALA A 90 10.36 1.69 -5.65
N SER A 91 9.91 2.51 -6.59
CA SER A 91 10.77 3.29 -7.49
C SER A 91 11.30 4.59 -6.90
N LEU A 92 10.83 4.98 -5.70
CA LEU A 92 11.34 6.15 -5.01
C LEU A 92 12.82 5.95 -4.69
N ASP A 93 13.64 6.95 -5.02
CA ASP A 93 15.05 6.98 -4.63
C ASP A 93 15.13 7.30 -3.14
N ILE A 94 15.13 6.26 -2.31
CA ILE A 94 15.28 6.36 -0.86
C ILE A 94 16.77 6.37 -0.55
N SER A 95 17.45 7.48 -0.86
CA SER A 95 18.86 7.62 -0.52
C SER A 95 19.00 7.65 1.02
N PRO A 96 19.80 6.75 1.64
CA PRO A 96 19.93 6.66 3.09
C PRO A 96 20.74 7.80 3.73
N ASP A 97 21.19 8.79 2.96
CA ASP A 97 22.02 9.89 3.43
C ASP A 97 21.42 11.26 3.05
N ALA A 98 20.75 11.90 4.02
CA ALA A 98 20.53 13.35 4.10
C ALA A 98 20.73 13.81 5.55
#